data_AF-A0A9D7P0W4-F1
#
_entry.id   AF-A0A9D7P0W4-F1
#
_cell.length_a   1.000
_cell.length_b   1.000
_cell.length_c   1.000
_cell.angle_alpha   90.00
_cell.angle_beta   90.00
_cell.angle_gamma   90.00
#
_symmetry.space_group_name_H-M   'P 1'
#
loop_
_entity.id
_entity.type
_entity.pdbx_description
1 polymer ?
#
loop_
_entity_poly.entity_id
_entity_poly.type
_entity_poly.pdbx_seq_one_letter_code
_entity_poly.pdbx_strand_id
1 'polypeptide(L)'
;MFARIIQLAALLLAACTAQAQWHFTGDSTPTWEQAIARFRRFADTRPGAHLSTIGADDNGLPIHLFVLADGTFPHPDSLRAAGKSILWITNGIHPGEPDGVDASLLLAQALLDSDQYMGLLANTAVCIVPVYNVSGALQRSSTSRANQTGPAEYGFRANARNLDLNRDFIKADSRNTRSLLAALRTWDPDLYFETHVSNGADHQYVMELLTSHPDRLDPALRSYLSTTLKPALHAWMDRRGQLMGPYFETRGQTPEQGLEGFLDGPRYSSGHAALHHRIGILSETHMLKPYADRVNATFQLMLATLAVLNEQGAALRTARAQAREHTRTATHFGFNHRLDTTHVEQLPWKGYRPAPRPALLVACRACSTTTASPPIPWCLGWTASCPPSRLPSPPPTSSPKLGTSSSPGWNWTACRSNACLPILPSPLPPNASPPTPPCRNPSRAATCTAASAPPRTPWCTRPSPAMCAYPWATPPTAWRWRSSNPALRTASSPGASSIPSCSRRNGSATTSSRTSPPTSWPATPRCGKPWKPPKPPIPPWPTMLGASSIGFTSAHPTSNRAIGGCRCSPSGSDQACHLCT
;
A
#
# COMPACT_ATOMS: atom_id res chain seq x y z
N MET A 1 -18.86 4.81 55.91
CA MET A 1 -19.30 4.24 54.61
C MET A 1 -18.91 5.14 53.43
N PHE A 2 -19.43 6.38 53.37
CA PHE A 2 -19.14 7.36 52.30
C PHE A 2 -17.66 7.50 51.89
N ALA A 3 -16.72 7.63 52.84
CA ALA A 3 -15.29 7.73 52.51
C ALA A 3 -14.74 6.54 51.71
N ARG A 4 -15.23 5.31 51.97
CA ARG A 4 -14.85 4.12 51.18
C ARG A 4 -15.49 4.12 49.80
N ILE A 5 -16.72 4.66 49.66
CA ILE A 5 -17.39 4.80 48.35
C ILE A 5 -16.63 5.82 47.49
N ILE A 6 -16.19 6.95 48.07
CA ILE A 6 -15.38 7.96 47.37
C ILE A 6 -14.01 7.39 46.98
N GLN A 7 -13.34 6.62 47.85
CA GLN A 7 -12.09 5.94 47.49
C GLN A 7 -12.28 4.89 46.39
N LEU A 8 -13.37 4.10 46.43
CA LEU A 8 -13.67 3.12 45.38
C LEU A 8 -14.00 3.80 44.05
N ALA A 9 -14.78 4.88 44.07
CA ALA A 9 -15.09 5.69 42.90
C ALA A 9 -13.84 6.39 42.33
N ALA A 10 -12.94 6.89 43.18
CA ALA A 10 -11.67 7.46 42.76
C ALA A 10 -10.72 6.40 42.16
N LEU A 11 -10.70 5.18 42.70
CA LEU A 11 -9.95 4.05 42.13
C LEU A 11 -10.55 3.57 40.80
N LEU A 12 -11.88 3.55 40.66
CA LEU A 12 -12.58 3.25 39.40
C LEU A 12 -12.37 4.35 38.36
N LEU A 13 -12.39 5.63 38.76
CA LEU A 13 -12.04 6.76 37.89
C LEU A 13 -10.56 6.73 37.48
N ALA A 14 -9.65 6.38 38.39
CA ALA A 14 -8.23 6.20 38.09
C ALA A 14 -7.99 5.00 37.13
N ALA A 15 -8.77 3.92 37.26
CA ALA A 15 -8.77 2.81 36.32
C ALA A 15 -9.38 3.21 34.96
N CYS A 16 -10.39 4.08 34.93
CA CYS A 16 -10.89 4.69 33.69
C CYS A 16 -9.92 5.71 33.06
N THR A 17 -8.95 6.22 33.82
CA THR A 17 -7.78 6.96 33.28
C THR A 17 -6.60 6.05 32.93
N ALA A 18 -6.84 4.75 32.69
CA ALA A 18 -5.93 3.96 31.88
C ALA A 18 -5.77 4.68 30.52
N GLN A 19 -4.61 5.33 30.32
CA GLN A 19 -4.20 5.86 29.02
C GLN A 19 -4.43 4.76 28.00
N ALA A 20 -5.09 5.10 26.88
CA ALA A 20 -5.52 4.12 25.89
C ALA A 20 -4.36 3.17 25.57
N GLN A 21 -4.51 1.90 25.96
CA GLN A 21 -3.42 0.90 26.02
C GLN A 21 -2.64 0.77 24.70
N TRP A 22 -3.27 1.20 23.61
CA TRP A 22 -2.76 1.18 22.24
C TRP A 22 -2.65 2.61 21.72
N HIS A 23 -1.67 3.35 22.24
CA HIS A 23 -1.34 4.71 21.82
C HIS A 23 0.18 4.87 21.69
N PHE A 24 0.63 5.34 20.54
CA PHE A 24 2.05 5.56 20.27
C PHE A 24 2.48 6.94 20.74
N THR A 25 3.57 7.02 21.51
CA THR A 25 4.15 8.27 22.04
C THR A 25 5.63 8.43 21.72
N GLY A 26 6.15 7.65 20.77
CA GLY A 26 7.56 7.64 20.41
C GLY A 26 7.98 8.78 19.48
N ASP A 27 9.29 9.05 19.45
CA ASP A 27 9.97 9.98 18.56
C ASP A 27 10.88 9.26 17.54
N SER A 28 10.84 7.93 17.52
CA SER A 28 11.78 7.07 16.80
C SER A 28 11.08 5.83 16.24
N THR A 29 11.46 5.46 15.01
CA THR A 29 11.03 4.23 14.33
C THR A 29 12.13 3.15 14.43
N PRO A 30 11.79 1.86 14.59
CA PRO A 30 12.77 0.78 14.62
C PRO A 30 13.60 0.69 13.33
N THR A 31 14.76 0.04 13.42
CA THR A 31 15.46 -0.45 12.23
C THR A 31 14.69 -1.63 11.61
N TRP A 32 15.05 -2.01 10.37
CA TRP A 32 14.50 -3.20 9.73
C TRP A 32 14.67 -4.46 10.60
N GLU A 33 15.87 -4.69 11.14
CA GLU A 33 16.19 -5.82 12.02
C GLU A 33 15.32 -5.79 13.28
N GLN A 34 15.16 -4.63 13.89
CA GLN A 34 14.35 -4.46 15.10
C GLN A 34 12.85 -4.71 14.83
N ALA A 35 12.33 -4.24 13.70
CA ALA A 35 10.95 -4.50 13.28
C ALA A 35 10.72 -5.99 13.04
N ILE A 36 11.59 -6.65 12.28
CA ILE A 36 11.52 -8.10 12.01
C ILE A 36 11.68 -8.90 13.31
N ALA A 37 12.58 -8.52 14.22
CA ALA A 37 12.73 -9.17 15.51
C ALA A 37 11.46 -9.05 16.39
N ARG A 38 10.76 -7.91 16.36
CA ARG A 38 9.47 -7.75 17.06
C ARG A 38 8.40 -8.69 16.48
N PHE A 39 8.21 -8.70 15.16
CA PHE A 39 7.28 -9.63 14.50
C PHE A 39 7.65 -11.11 14.69
N ARG A 40 8.94 -11.44 14.79
CA ARG A 40 9.41 -12.81 15.10
C ARG A 40 8.94 -13.24 16.48
N ARG A 41 9.16 -12.41 17.52
CA ARG A 41 8.65 -12.68 18.88
C ARG A 41 7.13 -12.85 18.93
N PHE A 42 6.37 -12.11 18.12
CA PHE A 42 4.92 -12.30 18.00
C PHE A 42 4.56 -13.68 17.42
N ALA A 43 5.24 -14.10 16.36
CA ALA A 43 5.04 -15.43 15.76
C ALA A 43 5.45 -16.57 16.71
N ASP A 44 6.56 -16.41 17.43
CA ASP A 44 7.11 -17.45 18.31
C ASP A 44 6.27 -17.66 19.60
N THR A 45 5.36 -16.74 19.94
CA THR A 45 4.60 -16.76 21.21
C THR A 45 3.12 -17.09 21.06
N ARG A 46 2.54 -17.09 19.84
CA ARG A 46 1.08 -17.14 19.65
C ARG A 46 0.68 -18.09 18.49
N PRO A 47 -0.16 -19.13 18.71
CA PRO A 47 -0.46 -20.17 17.71
C PRO A 47 -1.12 -19.73 16.38
N GLY A 48 -1.65 -18.50 16.30
CA GLY A 48 -2.22 -17.92 15.07
C GLY A 48 -1.33 -16.87 14.39
N ALA A 49 -0.11 -16.66 14.90
CA ALA A 49 0.85 -15.68 14.38
C ALA A 49 2.00 -16.39 13.63
N HIS A 50 2.27 -16.00 12.39
CA HIS A 50 3.29 -16.62 11.56
C HIS A 50 4.13 -15.56 10.84
N LEU A 51 5.46 -15.71 10.85
CA LEU A 51 6.39 -14.82 10.14
C LEU A 51 7.21 -15.60 9.11
N SER A 52 6.89 -15.42 7.83
CA SER A 52 7.56 -16.02 6.68
C SER A 52 8.26 -14.96 5.82
N THR A 53 8.84 -15.38 4.69
CA THR A 53 9.38 -14.49 3.66
C THR A 53 8.59 -14.66 2.36
N ILE A 54 8.47 -13.57 1.60
CA ILE A 54 7.73 -13.54 0.32
C ILE A 54 8.65 -13.40 -0.91
N GLY A 55 9.95 -13.32 -0.68
CA GLY A 55 10.97 -13.13 -1.70
C GLY A 55 12.07 -12.23 -1.17
N ALA A 56 12.71 -11.48 -2.06
CA ALA A 56 13.88 -10.66 -1.71
C ALA A 56 13.86 -9.29 -2.39
N ASP A 57 14.48 -8.33 -1.71
CA ASP A 57 14.86 -7.02 -2.21
C ASP A 57 15.92 -7.15 -3.33
N ASP A 58 16.11 -6.12 -4.16
CA ASP A 58 17.20 -6.05 -5.13
C ASP A 58 18.60 -6.23 -4.49
N ASN A 59 18.80 -5.86 -3.21
CA ASN A 59 20.04 -6.16 -2.47
C ASN A 59 20.17 -7.63 -1.99
N GLY A 60 19.17 -8.47 -2.24
CA GLY A 60 19.14 -9.88 -1.87
C GLY A 60 18.60 -10.20 -0.47
N LEU A 61 18.33 -9.20 0.38
CA LEU A 61 17.76 -9.44 1.72
C LEU A 61 16.27 -9.84 1.66
N PRO A 62 15.79 -10.65 2.62
CA PRO A 62 14.43 -11.17 2.59
C PRO A 62 13.37 -10.09 2.90
N ILE A 63 12.36 -10.03 2.04
CA ILE A 63 11.11 -9.31 2.33
C ILE A 63 10.20 -10.25 3.11
N HIS A 64 9.72 -9.79 4.26
CA HIS A 64 8.97 -10.60 5.21
C HIS A 64 7.45 -10.40 5.09
N LEU A 65 6.70 -11.41 5.53
CA LEU A 65 5.26 -11.36 5.70
C LEU A 65 4.90 -11.93 7.07
N PHE A 66 4.27 -11.11 7.91
CA PHE A 66 3.61 -11.51 9.14
C PHE A 66 2.13 -11.78 8.86
N VAL A 67 1.61 -12.89 9.37
CA VAL A 67 0.21 -13.30 9.20
C VAL A 67 -0.38 -13.50 10.60
N LEU A 68 -1.56 -12.94 10.85
CA LEU A 68 -2.29 -13.11 12.10
C LEU A 68 -3.78 -13.35 11.86
N ALA A 69 -4.31 -14.34 12.57
CA ALA A 69 -5.72 -14.69 12.66
C ALA A 69 -6.03 -15.23 14.07
N ASP A 70 -7.32 -15.41 14.36
CA ASP A 70 -7.88 -16.02 15.59
C ASP A 70 -7.67 -17.55 15.71
N GLY A 71 -6.82 -18.13 14.86
CA GLY A 71 -6.55 -19.57 14.78
C GLY A 71 -5.33 -19.86 13.92
N THR A 72 -4.92 -21.13 13.85
CA THR A 72 -3.74 -21.55 13.07
C THR A 72 -4.11 -21.79 11.61
N PHE A 73 -3.61 -20.94 10.71
CA PHE A 73 -3.85 -21.02 9.27
C PHE A 73 -2.53 -21.05 8.49
N PRO A 74 -2.05 -22.24 8.08
CA PRO A 74 -0.72 -22.36 7.46
C PRO A 74 -0.63 -21.75 6.06
N HIS A 75 -1.76 -21.64 5.35
CA HIS A 75 -1.82 -21.21 3.95
C HIS A 75 -3.08 -20.37 3.65
N PRO A 76 -3.04 -19.46 2.65
CA PRO A 76 -4.18 -18.61 2.31
C PRO A 76 -5.44 -19.40 1.92
N ASP A 77 -5.29 -20.62 1.38
CA ASP A 77 -6.44 -21.47 1.05
C ASP A 77 -7.22 -21.91 2.29
N SER A 78 -6.53 -22.14 3.43
CA SER A 78 -7.18 -22.46 4.70
C SER A 78 -7.97 -21.29 5.29
N LEU A 79 -7.51 -20.04 5.08
CA LEU A 79 -8.25 -18.83 5.45
C LEU A 79 -9.54 -18.69 4.62
N ARG A 80 -9.45 -18.89 3.31
CA ARG A 80 -10.62 -18.80 2.41
C ARG A 80 -11.62 -19.92 2.66
N ALA A 81 -11.14 -21.15 2.93
CA ALA A 81 -12.00 -22.28 3.32
C ALA A 81 -12.74 -22.02 4.64
N ALA A 82 -12.12 -21.34 5.59
CA ALA A 82 -12.75 -20.88 6.83
C ALA A 82 -13.62 -19.60 6.65
N GLY A 83 -13.86 -19.16 5.41
CA GLY A 83 -14.70 -18.00 5.13
C GLY A 83 -14.13 -16.65 5.59
N LYS A 84 -12.83 -16.55 5.87
CA LYS A 84 -12.18 -15.31 6.28
C LYS A 84 -11.81 -14.44 5.08
N SER A 85 -12.04 -13.13 5.19
CA SER A 85 -11.47 -12.13 4.29
C SER A 85 -9.99 -11.91 4.60
N ILE A 86 -9.18 -11.60 3.60
CA ILE A 86 -7.75 -11.33 3.77
C ILE A 86 -7.48 -9.83 3.59
N LEU A 87 -7.08 -9.15 4.67
CA LEU A 87 -6.52 -7.80 4.65
C LEU A 87 -5.01 -7.87 4.44
N TRP A 88 -4.51 -7.28 3.35
CA TRP A 88 -3.08 -7.13 3.12
C TRP A 88 -2.62 -5.71 3.44
N ILE A 89 -1.56 -5.56 4.24
CA ILE A 89 -0.95 -4.28 4.62
C ILE A 89 0.51 -4.26 4.13
N THR A 90 0.85 -3.30 3.27
CA THR A 90 2.24 -3.07 2.82
C THR A 90 2.81 -1.81 3.44
N ASN A 91 3.83 -1.94 4.29
CA ASN A 91 4.52 -0.80 4.91
C ASN A 91 5.89 -0.54 4.29
N GLY A 92 6.40 0.68 4.42
CA GLY A 92 7.77 1.02 4.04
C GLY A 92 8.06 0.82 2.56
N ILE A 93 7.15 1.26 1.67
CA ILE A 93 7.44 1.38 0.24
C ILE A 93 8.46 2.49 0.01
N HIS A 94 8.28 3.60 0.75
CA HIS A 94 9.27 4.65 0.95
C HIS A 94 9.66 4.66 2.43
N PRO A 95 10.76 4.00 2.85
CA PRO A 95 11.19 3.90 4.25
C PRO A 95 11.45 5.22 5.00
N GLY A 96 11.40 6.36 4.33
CA GLY A 96 11.33 7.69 4.95
C GLY A 96 9.94 8.06 5.48
N GLU A 97 8.98 7.16 5.31
CA GLU A 97 7.56 7.28 5.66
C GLU A 97 7.20 6.12 6.62
N PRO A 98 7.84 6.06 7.81
CA PRO A 98 7.86 4.85 8.64
C PRO A 98 6.56 4.59 9.40
N ASP A 99 5.63 5.53 9.39
CA ASP A 99 4.43 5.60 10.21
C ASP A 99 3.59 4.31 10.20
N GLY A 100 3.52 3.63 9.05
CA GLY A 100 2.86 2.33 8.91
C GLY A 100 3.59 1.16 9.56
N VAL A 101 4.92 1.20 9.64
CA VAL A 101 5.75 0.17 10.29
C VAL A 101 5.44 0.15 11.79
N ASP A 102 5.44 1.33 12.42
CA ASP A 102 5.14 1.51 13.82
C ASP A 102 3.65 1.25 14.14
N ALA A 103 2.74 1.74 13.30
CA ALA A 103 1.30 1.46 13.44
C ALA A 103 0.99 -0.04 13.30
N SER A 104 1.69 -0.75 12.40
CA SER A 104 1.53 -2.20 12.21
C SER A 104 2.11 -3.02 13.38
N LEU A 105 3.20 -2.56 14.00
CA LEU A 105 3.74 -3.16 15.22
C LEU A 105 2.77 -2.97 16.40
N LEU A 106 2.22 -1.76 16.55
CA LEU A 106 1.19 -1.46 17.55
C LEU A 106 -0.07 -2.29 17.33
N LEU A 107 -0.51 -2.43 16.07
CA LEU A 107 -1.65 -3.26 15.67
C LEU A 107 -1.43 -4.74 16.01
N ALA A 108 -0.28 -5.31 15.66
CA ALA A 108 0.02 -6.70 15.97
C ALA A 108 0.06 -6.96 17.48
N GLN A 109 0.65 -6.05 18.27
CA GLN A 109 0.61 -6.14 19.74
C GLN A 109 -0.83 -6.05 20.27
N ALA A 110 -1.63 -5.09 19.78
CA ALA A 110 -3.00 -4.86 20.21
C ALA A 110 -3.92 -6.07 19.93
N LEU A 111 -3.82 -6.64 18.73
CA LEU A 111 -4.58 -7.82 18.33
C LEU A 111 -4.22 -9.05 19.17
N LEU A 112 -2.95 -9.19 19.58
CA LEU A 112 -2.50 -10.34 20.36
C LEU A 112 -2.86 -10.21 21.85
N ASP A 113 -2.67 -9.04 22.46
CA ASP A 113 -2.79 -8.86 23.91
C ASP A 113 -4.19 -8.48 24.39
N SER A 114 -5.16 -8.36 23.49
CA SER A 114 -6.54 -8.01 23.82
C SER A 114 -7.53 -8.88 23.05
N ASP A 115 -8.31 -9.68 23.79
CA ASP A 115 -9.38 -10.50 23.21
C ASP A 115 -10.42 -9.66 22.46
N GLN A 116 -10.64 -8.41 22.88
CA GLN A 116 -11.52 -7.45 22.19
C GLN A 116 -11.01 -7.13 20.79
N TYR A 117 -9.70 -6.90 20.62
CA TYR A 117 -9.11 -6.63 19.31
C TYR A 117 -8.92 -7.93 18.50
N MET A 118 -8.59 -9.05 19.15
CA MET A 118 -8.58 -10.37 18.49
C MET A 118 -9.94 -10.72 17.87
N GLY A 119 -11.05 -10.30 18.50
CA GLY A 119 -12.40 -10.43 17.95
C GLY A 119 -12.64 -9.74 16.60
N LEU A 120 -11.77 -8.80 16.18
CA LEU A 120 -11.78 -8.22 14.83
C LEU A 120 -11.27 -9.19 13.74
N LEU A 121 -10.72 -10.34 14.14
CA LEU A 121 -10.23 -11.39 13.25
C LEU A 121 -11.19 -12.59 13.13
N ALA A 122 -12.40 -12.51 13.72
CA ALA A 122 -13.42 -13.55 13.64
C ALA A 122 -13.77 -13.93 12.18
N ASN A 123 -13.89 -12.93 11.30
CA ASN A 123 -14.16 -13.09 9.86
C ASN A 123 -13.02 -12.59 8.96
N THR A 124 -11.87 -12.21 9.54
CA THR A 124 -10.75 -11.57 8.83
C THR A 124 -9.40 -12.14 9.27
N ALA A 125 -8.44 -12.22 8.36
CA ALA A 125 -7.02 -12.38 8.71
C ALA A 125 -6.22 -11.19 8.19
N VAL A 126 -5.19 -10.79 8.93
CA VAL A 126 -4.31 -9.68 8.57
C VAL A 126 -2.94 -10.20 8.14
N CYS A 127 -2.49 -9.70 6.99
CA CYS A 127 -1.24 -10.05 6.32
C CYS A 127 -0.40 -8.77 6.20
N ILE A 128 0.66 -8.64 7.01
CA ILE A 128 1.47 -7.43 7.13
C ILE A 128 2.85 -7.68 6.51
N VAL A 129 3.22 -6.93 5.48
CA VAL A 129 4.62 -6.78 5.04
C VAL A 129 5.24 -5.70 5.94
N PRO A 130 6.17 -6.04 6.86
CA PRO A 130 6.67 -5.07 7.85
C PRO A 130 7.47 -3.93 7.22
N VAL A 131 8.27 -4.24 6.20
CA VAL A 131 9.07 -3.31 5.41
C VAL A 131 9.22 -3.91 4.02
N TYR A 132 8.72 -3.22 3.00
CA TYR A 132 8.78 -3.67 1.60
C TYR A 132 10.08 -3.29 0.89
N ASN A 133 10.55 -2.05 1.07
CA ASN A 133 11.84 -1.56 0.59
C ASN A 133 12.92 -1.76 1.67
N VAL A 134 13.47 -2.97 1.76
CA VAL A 134 14.45 -3.33 2.80
C VAL A 134 15.75 -2.54 2.62
N SER A 135 16.22 -2.41 1.37
CA SER A 135 17.45 -1.68 1.05
C SER A 135 17.37 -0.18 1.33
N GLY A 136 16.21 0.45 1.12
CA GLY A 136 15.96 1.82 1.54
C GLY A 136 15.89 1.96 3.07
N ALA A 137 15.31 0.98 3.78
CA ALA A 137 15.20 1.02 5.24
C ALA A 137 16.54 0.91 5.99
N LEU A 138 17.55 0.29 5.36
CA LEU A 138 18.93 0.26 5.86
C LEU A 138 19.68 1.59 5.67
N GLN A 139 19.27 2.42 4.70
CA GLN A 139 19.88 3.73 4.46
C GLN A 139 19.24 4.78 5.39
N ARG A 140 19.65 4.78 6.66
CA ARG A 140 19.08 5.67 7.66
C ARG A 140 19.67 7.07 7.63
N SER A 141 18.82 8.08 7.82
CA SER A 141 19.18 9.48 8.01
C SER A 141 18.07 10.24 8.74
N SER A 142 18.34 11.48 9.15
CA SER A 142 17.34 12.40 9.72
C SER A 142 16.92 13.52 8.77
N THR A 143 17.61 13.67 7.63
CA THR A 143 17.57 14.88 6.78
C THR A 143 17.15 14.64 5.32
N SER A 144 16.93 13.40 4.88
CA SER A 144 16.61 13.11 3.47
C SER A 144 15.17 13.45 3.05
N ARG A 145 14.31 13.89 3.98
CA ARG A 145 12.97 14.45 3.69
C ARG A 145 12.87 15.88 4.21
N ALA A 146 12.79 16.84 3.30
CA ALA A 146 12.56 18.24 3.63
C ALA A 146 11.15 18.44 4.22
N ASN A 147 11.02 19.35 5.18
CA ASN A 147 9.74 19.79 5.76
C ASN A 147 8.86 18.68 6.39
N GLN A 148 9.43 17.53 6.79
CA GLN A 148 8.72 16.49 7.52
C GLN A 148 9.06 16.54 9.02
N THR A 149 8.02 16.58 9.86
CA THR A 149 8.11 16.38 11.32
C THR A 149 8.22 14.87 11.60
N GLY A 150 9.32 14.24 11.17
CA GLY A 150 9.54 12.80 11.24
C GLY A 150 10.14 12.32 12.57
N PRO A 151 10.37 11.00 12.71
CA PRO A 151 11.20 10.47 13.79
C PRO A 151 12.66 10.92 13.67
N ALA A 152 13.41 10.76 14.76
CA ALA A 152 14.83 11.11 14.88
C ALA A 152 15.70 10.56 13.74
N GLU A 153 15.39 9.36 13.23
CA GLU A 153 15.94 8.79 12.00
C GLU A 153 14.88 7.97 11.26
N TYR A 154 15.01 7.88 9.94
CA TYR A 154 14.16 7.09 9.04
C TYR A 154 14.97 6.63 7.82
N GLY A 155 14.41 5.71 7.01
CA GLY A 155 15.10 5.16 5.83
C GLY A 155 15.03 6.04 4.58
N PHE A 156 15.75 5.65 3.53
CA PHE A 156 15.76 6.36 2.24
C PHE A 156 14.58 5.97 1.35
N ARG A 157 14.12 6.90 0.50
CA ARG A 157 12.92 6.72 -0.37
C ARG A 157 13.10 5.59 -1.38
N ALA A 158 14.22 5.59 -2.11
CA ALA A 158 14.45 4.65 -3.20
C ALA A 158 15.05 3.33 -2.69
N ASN A 159 15.02 2.28 -3.51
CA ASN A 159 15.65 1.00 -3.18
C ASN A 159 17.13 0.94 -3.60
N ALA A 160 17.79 -0.21 -3.45
CA ALA A 160 19.19 -0.45 -3.82
C ALA A 160 19.56 -0.10 -5.27
N ARG A 161 18.58 -0.07 -6.19
CA ARG A 161 18.76 0.32 -7.60
C ARG A 161 18.32 1.75 -7.89
N ASN A 162 18.09 2.54 -6.84
CA ASN A 162 17.55 3.89 -6.86
C ASN A 162 16.19 4.00 -7.59
N LEU A 163 15.36 2.95 -7.50
CA LEU A 163 14.01 2.92 -8.06
C LEU A 163 12.97 3.39 -7.03
N ASP A 164 11.98 4.17 -7.48
CA ASP A 164 10.75 4.43 -6.72
C ASP A 164 9.79 3.24 -6.90
N LEU A 165 9.66 2.41 -5.86
CA LEU A 165 8.84 1.21 -5.92
C LEU A 165 7.33 1.49 -6.04
N ASN A 166 6.86 2.68 -5.64
CA ASN A 166 5.48 3.12 -5.86
C ASN A 166 5.24 3.63 -7.30
N ARG A 167 6.10 3.24 -8.25
CA ARG A 167 5.91 3.44 -9.69
C ARG A 167 6.10 2.16 -10.49
N ASP A 168 6.44 1.04 -9.83
CA ASP A 168 6.93 -0.17 -10.49
C ASP A 168 5.88 -1.29 -10.62
N PHE A 169 4.67 -1.14 -10.07
CA PHE A 169 3.66 -2.23 -9.95
C PHE A 169 3.22 -2.88 -11.28
N ILE A 170 3.51 -2.30 -12.44
CA ILE A 170 3.27 -2.91 -13.77
C ILE A 170 4.55 -3.30 -14.47
N LYS A 171 5.60 -2.48 -14.38
CA LYS A 171 6.88 -2.75 -15.06
C LYS A 171 7.66 -3.87 -14.37
N ALA A 172 7.56 -3.93 -13.04
CA ALA A 172 8.21 -4.89 -12.15
C ALA A 172 9.72 -5.04 -12.44
N ASP A 173 10.40 -3.90 -12.68
CA ASP A 173 11.85 -3.83 -12.88
C ASP A 173 12.61 -4.30 -11.63
N SER A 174 12.09 -3.99 -10.45
CA SER A 174 12.68 -4.35 -9.16
C SER A 174 12.38 -5.79 -8.76
N ARG A 175 13.35 -6.45 -8.12
CA ARG A 175 13.14 -7.74 -7.44
C ARG A 175 12.17 -7.61 -6.26
N ASN A 176 12.12 -6.45 -5.60
CA ASN A 176 11.11 -6.15 -4.59
C ASN A 176 9.71 -6.35 -5.19
N THR A 177 9.43 -5.69 -6.30
CA THR A 177 8.11 -5.72 -6.96
C THR A 177 7.75 -7.12 -7.44
N ARG A 178 8.69 -7.84 -8.07
CA ARG A 178 8.43 -9.23 -8.47
C ARG A 178 8.10 -10.14 -7.28
N SER A 179 8.73 -9.92 -6.13
CA SER A 179 8.44 -10.65 -4.88
C SER A 179 7.04 -10.30 -4.33
N LEU A 180 6.71 -9.01 -4.23
CA LEU A 180 5.40 -8.55 -3.76
C LEU A 180 4.26 -9.01 -4.68
N LEU A 181 4.41 -8.89 -6.01
CA LEU A 181 3.39 -9.32 -6.96
C LEU A 181 3.19 -10.85 -6.97
N ALA A 182 4.25 -11.64 -6.79
CA ALA A 182 4.14 -13.10 -6.62
C ALA A 182 3.36 -13.45 -5.34
N ALA A 183 3.62 -12.74 -4.25
CA ALA A 183 2.89 -12.90 -2.99
C ALA A 183 1.42 -12.49 -3.12
N LEU A 184 1.14 -11.33 -3.71
CA LEU A 184 -0.22 -10.82 -3.96
C LEU A 184 -1.03 -11.69 -4.93
N ARG A 185 -0.38 -12.49 -5.78
CA ARG A 185 -1.04 -13.52 -6.60
C ARG A 185 -1.37 -14.78 -5.79
N THR A 186 -0.49 -15.19 -4.88
CA THR A 186 -0.66 -16.40 -4.05
C THR A 186 -1.68 -16.19 -2.92
N TRP A 187 -1.54 -15.07 -2.21
CA TRP A 187 -2.42 -14.68 -1.10
C TRP A 187 -3.76 -14.16 -1.56
N ASP A 188 -3.83 -13.62 -2.78
CA ASP A 188 -5.04 -13.11 -3.42
C ASP A 188 -5.97 -12.28 -2.50
N PRO A 189 -5.45 -11.27 -1.77
CA PRO A 189 -6.19 -10.57 -0.73
C PRO A 189 -7.45 -9.88 -1.27
N ASP A 190 -8.45 -9.73 -0.41
CA ASP A 190 -9.73 -9.08 -0.75
C ASP A 190 -9.62 -7.56 -0.69
N LEU A 191 -8.84 -7.05 0.27
CA LEU A 191 -8.47 -5.64 0.39
C LEU A 191 -6.95 -5.50 0.49
N TYR A 192 -6.40 -4.59 -0.30
CA TYR A 192 -5.00 -4.17 -0.24
C TYR A 192 -4.90 -2.81 0.43
N PHE A 193 -4.03 -2.67 1.41
CA PHE A 193 -3.78 -1.46 2.19
C PHE A 193 -2.28 -1.15 2.15
N GLU A 194 -1.90 0.11 2.05
CA GLU A 194 -0.51 0.53 2.23
C GLU A 194 -0.39 1.94 2.83
N THR A 195 0.80 2.25 3.33
CA THR A 195 1.06 3.41 4.18
C THR A 195 2.14 4.32 3.61
N HIS A 196 1.86 5.62 3.57
CA HIS A 196 2.73 6.69 3.08
C HIS A 196 2.60 7.96 3.95
N VAL A 197 3.43 8.95 3.68
CA VAL A 197 3.41 10.28 4.30
C VAL A 197 3.39 11.36 3.21
N SER A 198 2.35 12.19 3.20
CA SER A 198 2.08 13.14 2.12
C SER A 198 3.11 14.26 2.08
N ASN A 199 3.65 14.57 0.91
CA ASN A 199 4.59 15.67 0.69
C ASN A 199 3.85 17.02 0.45
N GLY A 200 2.64 17.16 1.01
CA GLY A 200 1.61 18.08 0.55
C GLY A 200 1.58 19.48 1.18
N ALA A 201 0.44 20.15 1.00
CA ALA A 201 0.17 21.49 1.55
C ALA A 201 -0.18 21.43 3.06
N ASP A 202 0.01 22.53 3.81
CA ASP A 202 -0.37 22.56 5.23
C ASP A 202 -1.89 22.71 5.38
N HIS A 203 -2.53 21.74 6.03
CA HIS A 203 -3.97 21.67 6.33
C HIS A 203 -4.25 20.92 7.63
N GLN A 204 -5.46 21.00 8.17
CA GLN A 204 -5.78 20.46 9.50
C GLN A 204 -5.86 18.92 9.56
N TYR A 205 -6.12 18.25 8.43
CA TYR A 205 -6.19 16.78 8.39
C TYR A 205 -4.85 16.15 8.81
N VAL A 206 -4.94 15.07 9.60
CA VAL A 206 -3.79 14.23 9.98
C VAL A 206 -3.63 13.07 9.01
N MET A 207 -4.75 12.60 8.46
CA MET A 207 -4.83 11.53 7.49
C MET A 207 -5.50 12.02 6.20
N GLU A 208 -4.92 11.66 5.07
CA GLU A 208 -5.50 11.75 3.74
C GLU A 208 -5.78 10.32 3.25
N LEU A 209 -7.01 10.07 2.80
CA LEU A 209 -7.44 8.77 2.31
C LEU A 209 -7.47 8.77 0.79
N LEU A 210 -6.55 8.01 0.17
CA LEU A 210 -6.69 7.57 -1.21
C LEU A 210 -7.24 6.13 -1.23
N THR A 211 -8.11 5.85 -2.19
CA THR A 211 -8.58 4.51 -2.50
C THR A 211 -8.45 4.25 -4.00
N SER A 212 -8.54 2.98 -4.41
CA SER A 212 -8.75 2.65 -5.84
C SER A 212 -9.84 3.53 -6.43
N HIS A 213 -9.56 4.20 -7.55
CA HIS A 213 -10.48 5.18 -8.10
C HIS A 213 -11.85 4.54 -8.42
N PRO A 214 -12.99 5.06 -7.90
CA PRO A 214 -14.30 4.41 -8.02
C PRO A 214 -14.67 4.02 -9.45
N ASP A 215 -14.50 4.92 -10.42
CA ASP A 215 -14.80 4.65 -11.85
C ASP A 215 -13.87 3.67 -12.56
N ARG A 216 -12.84 3.16 -11.87
CA ARG A 216 -11.92 2.12 -12.37
C ARG A 216 -12.17 0.76 -11.71
N LEU A 217 -13.10 0.68 -10.76
CA LEU A 217 -13.58 -0.56 -10.19
C LEU A 217 -14.82 -1.06 -10.96
N ASP A 218 -15.01 -2.38 -10.92
CA ASP A 218 -16.29 -3.00 -11.31
C ASP A 218 -17.46 -2.37 -10.53
N PRO A 219 -18.66 -2.21 -11.13
CA PRO A 219 -19.82 -1.63 -10.45
C PRO A 219 -20.13 -2.22 -9.07
N ALA A 220 -19.92 -3.52 -8.83
CA ALA A 220 -20.14 -4.15 -7.53
C ALA A 220 -19.10 -3.69 -6.49
N LEU A 221 -17.80 -3.71 -6.85
CA LEU A 221 -16.71 -3.24 -5.98
C LEU A 221 -16.79 -1.73 -5.73
N ARG A 222 -17.17 -0.95 -6.76
CA ARG A 222 -17.44 0.49 -6.65
C ARG A 222 -18.58 0.76 -5.67
N SER A 223 -19.66 -0.01 -5.73
CA SER A 223 -20.78 0.13 -4.79
C SER A 223 -20.32 -0.14 -3.36
N TYR A 224 -19.67 -1.27 -3.09
CA TYR A 224 -19.12 -1.59 -1.77
C TYR A 224 -18.16 -0.50 -1.24
N LEU A 225 -17.25 -0.01 -2.09
CA LEU A 225 -16.32 1.06 -1.73
C LEU A 225 -17.07 2.33 -1.28
N SER A 226 -18.01 2.82 -2.11
CA SER A 226 -18.65 4.12 -1.90
C SER A 226 -19.75 4.11 -0.85
N THR A 227 -20.48 2.99 -0.67
CA THR A 227 -21.64 2.93 0.25
C THR A 227 -21.31 2.29 1.59
N THR A 228 -20.33 1.38 1.65
CA THR A 228 -20.01 0.60 2.85
C THR A 228 -18.66 0.99 3.42
N LEU A 229 -17.58 0.77 2.67
CA LEU A 229 -16.22 0.90 3.18
C LEU A 229 -15.86 2.35 3.52
N LYS A 230 -15.87 3.26 2.53
CA LYS A 230 -15.43 4.65 2.73
C LYS A 230 -16.25 5.38 3.81
N PRO A 231 -17.60 5.29 3.85
CA PRO A 231 -18.38 5.92 4.93
C PRO A 231 -18.05 5.37 6.32
N ALA A 232 -17.86 4.06 6.47
CA ALA A 232 -17.53 3.45 7.76
C ALA A 232 -16.12 3.84 8.24
N LEU A 233 -15.15 3.95 7.34
CA LEU A 233 -13.80 4.45 7.68
C LEU A 233 -13.83 5.90 8.18
N HIS A 234 -14.52 6.81 7.48
CA HIS A 234 -14.68 8.20 7.94
C HIS A 234 -15.39 8.26 9.30
N ALA A 235 -16.52 7.57 9.45
CA ALA A 235 -17.28 7.56 10.70
C ALA A 235 -16.47 6.98 11.88
N TRP A 236 -15.57 6.02 11.66
CA TRP A 236 -14.65 5.54 12.69
C TRP A 236 -13.63 6.60 13.07
N MET A 237 -12.97 7.21 12.08
CA MET A 237 -11.92 8.20 12.29
C MET A 237 -12.46 9.45 13.00
N ASP A 238 -13.64 9.93 12.62
CA ASP A 238 -14.33 11.04 13.29
C ASP A 238 -14.66 10.71 14.76
N ARG A 239 -15.19 9.50 15.05
CA ARG A 239 -15.42 9.03 16.44
C ARG A 239 -14.14 8.90 17.28
N ARG A 240 -12.98 8.80 16.63
CA ARG A 240 -11.66 8.74 17.28
C ARG A 240 -10.93 10.09 17.31
N GLY A 241 -11.58 11.18 16.86
CA GLY A 241 -10.98 12.51 16.78
C GLY A 241 -9.88 12.63 15.72
N GLN A 242 -9.76 11.65 14.82
CA GLN A 242 -8.73 11.61 13.78
C GLN A 242 -9.26 12.30 12.52
N LEU A 243 -8.89 13.57 12.31
CA LEU A 243 -9.32 14.32 11.13
C LEU A 243 -8.78 13.67 9.85
N MET A 244 -9.68 13.07 9.06
CA MET A 244 -9.37 12.41 7.80
C MET A 244 -10.06 13.10 6.61
N GLY A 245 -9.26 13.54 5.63
CA GLY A 245 -9.71 14.11 4.36
C GLY A 245 -9.53 13.14 3.18
N PRO A 246 -10.02 13.47 1.98
CA PRO A 246 -9.57 12.80 0.76
C PRO A 246 -8.12 13.18 0.44
N TYR A 247 -7.35 12.26 -0.14
CA TYR A 247 -6.10 12.62 -0.82
C TYR A 247 -6.40 13.43 -2.09
N PHE A 248 -5.58 14.46 -2.36
CA PHE A 248 -5.86 15.47 -3.38
C PHE A 248 -4.60 15.92 -4.11
N GLU A 249 -4.78 16.47 -5.31
CA GLU A 249 -3.85 17.37 -5.97
C GLU A 249 -4.45 18.78 -6.03
N THR A 250 -3.63 19.83 -6.07
CA THR A 250 -4.12 21.21 -6.26
C THR A 250 -4.12 21.54 -7.75
N ARG A 251 -5.24 22.08 -8.27
CA ARG A 251 -5.35 22.51 -9.68
C ARG A 251 -4.33 23.58 -10.06
N GLY A 252 -3.86 24.35 -9.08
CA GLY A 252 -2.79 25.33 -9.24
C GLY A 252 -1.92 25.44 -7.99
N GLN A 253 -1.44 26.65 -7.69
CA GLN A 253 -0.47 26.88 -6.62
C GLN A 253 -1.06 26.85 -5.20
N THR A 254 -2.37 27.03 -5.05
CA THR A 254 -3.05 27.03 -3.74
C THR A 254 -4.38 26.27 -3.81
N PRO A 255 -4.88 25.69 -2.69
CA PRO A 255 -6.14 24.95 -2.67
C PRO A 255 -7.36 25.74 -3.15
N GLU A 256 -7.37 27.07 -2.97
CA GLU A 256 -8.46 27.96 -3.42
C GLU A 256 -8.66 27.96 -4.94
N GLN A 257 -7.65 27.53 -5.71
CA GLN A 257 -7.74 27.38 -7.17
C GLN A 257 -8.44 26.08 -7.61
N GLY A 258 -8.83 25.24 -6.66
CA GLY A 258 -9.51 23.96 -6.88
C GLY A 258 -8.67 22.77 -6.42
N LEU A 259 -9.36 21.73 -5.98
CA LEU A 259 -8.79 20.44 -5.59
C LEU A 259 -9.23 19.34 -6.56
N GLU A 260 -8.32 18.42 -6.86
CA GLU A 260 -8.56 17.35 -7.81
C GLU A 260 -8.26 15.99 -7.18
N GLY A 261 -9.10 15.00 -7.48
CA GLY A 261 -8.93 13.62 -7.04
C GLY A 261 -7.81 12.95 -7.81
N PHE A 262 -6.92 12.28 -7.10
CA PHE A 262 -5.76 11.65 -7.73
C PHE A 262 -6.14 10.46 -8.62
N LEU A 263 -5.74 10.52 -9.90
CA LEU A 263 -5.96 9.43 -10.84
C LEU A 263 -4.87 8.35 -10.72
N ASP A 264 -5.18 7.34 -9.92
CA ASP A 264 -4.27 6.31 -9.44
C ASP A 264 -3.87 5.23 -10.48
N GLY A 265 -3.37 5.61 -11.65
CA GLY A 265 -3.06 4.68 -12.76
C GLY A 265 -2.27 3.40 -12.36
N PRO A 266 -2.34 2.29 -13.12
CA PRO A 266 -1.97 0.96 -12.63
C PRO A 266 -0.49 0.77 -12.24
N ARG A 267 0.40 1.72 -12.56
CA ARG A 267 1.77 1.77 -12.02
C ARG A 267 1.84 1.96 -10.50
N TYR A 268 0.76 2.46 -9.91
CA TYR A 268 0.53 2.60 -8.48
C TYR A 268 -0.18 1.37 -7.93
N SER A 269 0.05 1.09 -6.65
CA SER A 269 -0.54 0.00 -5.88
C SER A 269 -2.07 -0.09 -5.93
N SER A 270 -2.79 1.02 -5.70
CA SER A 270 -4.26 1.07 -5.68
C SER A 270 -4.85 0.90 -7.09
N GLY A 271 -4.15 1.40 -8.11
CA GLY A 271 -4.48 1.18 -9.52
C GLY A 271 -4.26 -0.25 -9.98
N HIS A 272 -3.21 -0.88 -9.48
CA HIS A 272 -2.93 -2.30 -9.69
C HIS A 272 -3.96 -3.17 -8.95
N ALA A 273 -4.33 -2.81 -7.71
CA ALA A 273 -5.39 -3.50 -6.95
C ALA A 273 -6.71 -3.51 -7.73
N ALA A 274 -7.10 -2.36 -8.31
CA ALA A 274 -8.30 -2.25 -9.15
C ALA A 274 -8.27 -3.21 -10.36
N LEU A 275 -7.14 -3.31 -11.07
CA LEU A 275 -6.97 -4.26 -12.19
C LEU A 275 -7.10 -5.73 -11.77
N HIS A 276 -6.82 -6.05 -10.50
CA HIS A 276 -6.84 -7.40 -9.96
C HIS A 276 -8.07 -7.69 -9.07
N HIS A 277 -9.18 -6.98 -9.30
CA HIS A 277 -10.46 -7.15 -8.62
C HIS A 277 -10.36 -6.93 -7.10
N ARG A 278 -9.65 -5.89 -6.68
CA ARG A 278 -9.43 -5.55 -5.26
C ARG A 278 -9.63 -4.07 -5.05
N ILE A 279 -10.06 -3.72 -3.85
CA ILE A 279 -9.99 -2.33 -3.39
C ILE A 279 -8.60 -2.13 -2.79
N GLY A 280 -7.89 -1.13 -3.32
CA GLY A 280 -6.71 -0.55 -2.70
C GLY A 280 -7.10 0.59 -1.75
N ILE A 281 -6.45 0.65 -0.60
CA ILE A 281 -6.38 1.82 0.29
C ILE A 281 -4.90 2.23 0.33
N LEU A 282 -4.66 3.53 0.21
CA LEU A 282 -3.35 4.15 0.40
C LEU A 282 -3.57 5.26 1.44
N SER A 283 -3.02 5.06 2.65
CA SER A 283 -3.13 5.99 3.77
C SER A 283 -1.97 6.97 3.74
N GLU A 284 -2.26 8.27 3.61
CA GLU A 284 -1.27 9.34 3.48
C GLU A 284 -1.33 10.22 4.73
N THR A 285 -0.37 10.06 5.64
CA THR A 285 -0.33 10.93 6.83
C THR A 285 0.35 12.26 6.51
N HIS A 286 -0.15 13.36 7.05
CA HIS A 286 0.34 14.68 6.67
C HIS A 286 1.72 14.98 7.30
N MET A 287 2.77 15.17 6.49
CA MET A 287 4.17 15.29 6.94
C MET A 287 4.46 16.33 8.03
N LEU A 288 3.66 17.40 8.11
CA LEU A 288 3.85 18.49 9.08
C LEU A 288 3.26 18.18 10.46
N LYS A 289 2.42 17.15 10.58
CA LYS A 289 1.84 16.74 11.88
C LYS A 289 2.87 15.99 12.72
N PRO A 290 2.80 16.07 14.07
CA PRO A 290 3.67 15.32 14.96
C PRO A 290 3.68 13.84 14.60
N TYR A 291 4.86 13.24 14.52
CA TYR A 291 5.04 11.83 14.12
C TYR A 291 4.14 10.87 14.92
N ALA A 292 4.00 11.09 16.24
CA ALA A 292 3.11 10.28 17.06
C ALA A 292 1.63 10.35 16.62
N ASP A 293 1.11 11.54 16.28
CA ASP A 293 -0.26 11.70 15.80
C ASP A 293 -0.49 10.95 14.49
N ARG A 294 0.50 10.98 13.58
CA ARG A 294 0.46 10.28 12.30
C ARG A 294 0.47 8.75 12.46
N VAL A 295 1.31 8.21 13.34
CA VAL A 295 1.31 6.77 13.69
C VAL A 295 -0.03 6.36 14.28
N ASN A 296 -0.58 7.16 15.21
CA ASN A 296 -1.88 6.88 15.83
C ASN A 296 -3.05 6.98 14.83
N ALA A 297 -3.04 7.94 13.90
CA ALA A 297 -4.03 8.04 12.84
C ALA A 297 -4.00 6.82 11.92
N THR A 298 -2.79 6.37 11.55
CA THR A 298 -2.57 5.16 10.73
C THR A 298 -3.10 3.91 11.45
N PHE A 299 -2.80 3.76 12.74
CA PHE A 299 -3.30 2.67 13.57
C PHE A 299 -4.84 2.66 13.67
N GLN A 300 -5.48 3.82 13.87
CA GLN A 300 -6.95 3.89 13.89
C GLN A 300 -7.58 3.56 12.54
N LEU A 301 -6.95 3.93 11.42
CA LEU A 301 -7.44 3.60 10.09
C LEU A 301 -7.30 2.09 9.78
N MET A 302 -6.23 1.45 10.25
CA MET A 302 -6.07 -0.01 10.17
C MET A 302 -7.14 -0.74 11.01
N LEU A 303 -7.41 -0.28 12.23
CA LEU A 303 -8.50 -0.82 13.08
C LEU A 303 -9.88 -0.64 12.42
N ALA A 304 -10.15 0.54 11.84
CA ALA A 304 -11.39 0.81 11.11
C ALA A 304 -11.56 -0.17 9.94
N THR A 305 -10.49 -0.41 9.19
CA THR A 305 -10.47 -1.35 8.06
C THR A 305 -10.73 -2.78 8.51
N LEU A 306 -10.11 -3.24 9.60
CA LEU A 306 -10.37 -4.56 10.19
C LEU A 306 -11.82 -4.70 10.67
N ALA A 307 -12.36 -3.69 11.36
CA ALA A 307 -13.74 -3.72 11.83
C ALA A 307 -14.74 -3.87 10.67
N VAL A 308 -14.57 -3.08 9.60
CA VAL A 308 -15.41 -3.19 8.39
C VAL A 308 -15.28 -4.55 7.73
N LEU A 309 -14.06 -5.11 7.62
CA LEU A 309 -13.87 -6.44 7.03
C LEU A 309 -14.43 -7.57 7.91
N ASN A 310 -14.40 -7.41 9.24
CA ASN A 310 -14.96 -8.38 10.17
C ASN A 310 -16.49 -8.43 10.10
N GLU A 311 -17.13 -7.27 9.90
CA GLU A 311 -18.58 -7.15 9.82
C GLU A 311 -19.14 -7.41 8.41
N GLN A 312 -18.50 -6.82 7.39
CA GLN A 312 -19.00 -6.75 6.00
C GLN A 312 -18.13 -7.52 4.99
N GLY A 313 -17.16 -8.31 5.45
CA GLY A 313 -16.24 -9.06 4.60
C GLY A 313 -16.91 -10.02 3.61
N ALA A 314 -18.06 -10.61 3.97
CA ALA A 314 -18.85 -11.44 3.07
C ALA A 314 -19.42 -10.66 1.87
N ALA A 315 -19.83 -9.40 2.08
CA ALA A 315 -20.30 -8.52 1.01
C ALA A 315 -19.14 -8.12 0.08
N LEU A 316 -17.95 -7.83 0.62
CA LEU A 316 -16.74 -7.59 -0.19
C LEU A 316 -16.41 -8.79 -1.08
N ARG A 317 -16.38 -10.01 -0.52
CA ARG A 317 -16.06 -11.22 -1.28
C ARG A 317 -17.12 -11.50 -2.37
N THR A 318 -18.39 -11.23 -2.10
CA THR A 318 -19.47 -11.31 -3.11
C THR A 318 -19.26 -10.30 -4.24
N ALA A 319 -19.02 -9.03 -3.93
CA ALA A 319 -18.75 -7.99 -4.93
C ALA A 319 -17.50 -8.30 -5.78
N ARG A 320 -16.48 -8.90 -5.14
CA ARG A 320 -15.25 -9.36 -5.78
C ARG A 320 -15.45 -10.55 -6.72
N ALA A 321 -16.32 -11.50 -6.36
CA ALA A 321 -16.72 -12.60 -7.23
C ALA A 321 -17.51 -12.11 -8.45
N GLN A 322 -18.44 -11.17 -8.25
CA GLN A 322 -19.18 -10.51 -9.35
C GLN A 322 -18.22 -9.79 -10.31
N ALA A 323 -17.27 -9.01 -9.79
CA ALA A 323 -16.27 -8.31 -10.61
C ALA A 323 -15.40 -9.25 -11.47
N ARG A 324 -15.06 -10.43 -10.93
CA ARG A 324 -14.34 -11.47 -11.67
C ARG A 324 -15.19 -12.06 -12.79
N GLU A 325 -16.45 -12.35 -12.53
CA GLU A 325 -17.37 -12.91 -13.52
C GLU A 325 -17.72 -11.92 -14.65
N HIS A 326 -17.95 -10.64 -14.31
CA HIS A 326 -18.07 -9.57 -15.30
C HIS A 326 -16.80 -9.48 -16.17
N THR A 327 -15.62 -9.52 -15.56
CA THR A 327 -14.34 -9.49 -16.31
C THR A 327 -14.17 -10.71 -17.21
N ARG A 328 -14.62 -11.90 -16.77
CA ARG A 328 -14.56 -13.15 -17.55
C ARG A 328 -15.42 -13.11 -18.82
N THR A 329 -16.52 -12.34 -18.78
CA THR A 329 -17.50 -12.23 -19.87
C THR A 329 -17.40 -10.91 -20.66
N ALA A 330 -16.59 -9.97 -20.20
CA ALA A 330 -16.45 -8.65 -20.81
C ALA A 330 -15.77 -8.70 -22.19
N THR A 331 -16.42 -8.06 -23.16
CA THR A 331 -15.90 -7.85 -24.53
C THR A 331 -15.32 -6.46 -24.75
N HIS A 332 -15.51 -5.55 -23.79
CA HIS A 332 -15.11 -4.15 -23.85
C HIS A 332 -14.45 -3.74 -22.52
N PHE A 333 -13.33 -3.03 -22.59
CA PHE A 333 -12.57 -2.58 -21.41
C PHE A 333 -12.27 -1.08 -21.51
N GLY A 334 -12.52 -0.36 -20.41
CA GLY A 334 -12.17 1.05 -20.27
C GLY A 334 -10.68 1.21 -19.98
N PHE A 335 -10.01 2.07 -20.73
CA PHE A 335 -8.61 2.46 -20.52
C PHE A 335 -8.47 3.97 -20.66
N ASN A 336 -7.34 4.53 -20.22
CA ASN A 336 -7.02 5.96 -20.37
C ASN A 336 -8.10 6.90 -19.82
N HIS A 337 -8.65 6.55 -18.66
CA HIS A 337 -9.51 7.42 -17.85
C HIS A 337 -8.86 8.81 -17.68
N ARG A 338 -9.70 9.83 -17.58
CA ARG A 338 -9.31 11.22 -17.34
C ARG A 338 -10.31 11.85 -16.39
N LEU A 339 -9.85 12.80 -15.58
CA LEU A 339 -10.73 13.63 -14.75
C LEU A 339 -11.72 14.38 -15.63
N ASP A 340 -12.99 14.29 -15.30
CA ASP A 340 -14.06 15.07 -15.90
C ASP A 340 -14.10 16.45 -15.24
N THR A 341 -13.35 17.39 -15.81
CA THR A 341 -13.28 18.78 -15.35
C THR A 341 -14.58 19.58 -15.56
N THR A 342 -15.61 18.99 -16.18
CA THR A 342 -16.93 19.63 -16.31
C THR A 342 -17.81 19.41 -15.08
N HIS A 343 -17.52 18.39 -14.26
CA HIS A 343 -18.19 18.15 -12.99
C HIS A 343 -17.33 18.65 -11.82
N VAL A 344 -17.89 19.55 -11.02
CA VAL A 344 -17.23 20.15 -9.85
C VAL A 344 -18.17 20.10 -8.65
N GLU A 345 -17.79 19.30 -7.66
CA GLU A 345 -18.48 19.19 -6.38
C GLU A 345 -17.95 20.25 -5.40
N GLN A 346 -18.64 20.44 -4.27
CA GLN A 346 -18.16 21.28 -3.17
C GLN A 346 -17.65 20.41 -2.03
N LEU A 347 -16.34 20.43 -1.79
CA LEU A 347 -15.69 19.71 -0.70
C LEU A 347 -15.54 20.61 0.53
N PRO A 348 -16.11 20.25 1.69
CA PRO A 348 -15.79 20.88 2.97
C PRO A 348 -14.32 20.66 3.32
N TRP A 349 -13.53 21.72 3.26
CA TRP A 349 -12.07 21.71 3.38
C TRP A 349 -11.61 22.37 4.67
N LYS A 350 -10.86 21.63 5.49
CA LYS A 350 -10.27 22.13 6.74
C LYS A 350 -8.86 22.68 6.50
N GLY A 351 -8.78 23.79 5.78
CA GLY A 351 -7.53 24.47 5.44
C GLY A 351 -7.02 25.43 6.52
N TYR A 352 -5.86 26.03 6.25
CA TYR A 352 -5.33 27.21 6.96
C TYR A 352 -5.25 28.38 5.97
N ARG A 353 -5.42 29.62 6.45
CA ARG A 353 -5.24 30.82 5.59
C ARG A 353 -3.80 30.89 5.03
N PRO A 354 -3.58 31.20 3.74
CA PRO A 354 -2.23 31.44 3.23
C PRO A 354 -1.58 32.62 3.94
N ALA A 355 -0.32 32.47 4.32
CA ALA A 355 0.48 33.55 4.90
C ALA A 355 1.78 33.69 4.10
N PRO A 356 2.17 34.90 3.67
CA PRO A 356 3.46 35.10 3.02
C PRO A 356 4.60 34.92 4.03
N ARG A 357 5.43 33.88 3.86
CA ARG A 357 6.70 33.77 4.57
C ARG A 357 7.80 34.53 3.81
N PRO A 358 8.64 35.33 4.48
CA PRO A 358 9.96 35.65 3.94
C PRO A 358 10.80 34.37 3.93
N ALA A 359 11.23 33.93 2.74
CA ALA A 359 12.12 32.78 2.62
C ALA A 359 13.49 33.13 3.21
N LEU A 360 13.87 32.51 4.32
CA LEU A 360 15.13 32.80 5.01
C LEU A 360 16.37 32.22 4.31
N LEU A 361 16.17 31.44 3.25
CA LEU A 361 17.23 30.90 2.39
C LEU A 361 16.86 31.10 0.91
N VAL A 362 17.62 32.00 0.27
CA VAL A 362 17.83 32.19 -1.18
C VAL A 362 16.61 32.01 -2.12
N ALA A 363 16.04 33.16 -2.51
CA ALA A 363 15.44 33.39 -3.84
C ALA A 363 14.28 32.49 -4.32
N CYS A 364 13.44 31.95 -3.43
CA CYS A 364 12.10 31.44 -3.78
C CYS A 364 11.02 32.06 -2.89
N ARG A 365 10.16 32.92 -3.47
CA ARG A 365 8.89 33.31 -2.83
C ARG A 365 7.89 32.15 -2.95
N ALA A 366 8.01 31.16 -2.05
CA ALA A 366 6.97 30.16 -1.86
C ALA A 366 5.90 30.69 -0.92
N CYS A 367 4.64 30.70 -1.35
CA CYS A 367 3.51 30.87 -0.43
C CYS A 367 3.35 29.58 0.36
N SER A 368 3.57 29.62 1.68
CA SER A 368 3.29 28.48 2.57
C SER A 368 2.09 28.80 3.44
N THR A 369 1.04 27.98 3.39
CA THR A 369 0.14 27.87 4.54
C THR A 369 0.95 27.43 5.76
N THR A 370 0.56 27.90 6.95
CA THR A 370 1.23 27.53 8.20
C THR A 370 0.19 27.26 9.28
N THR A 371 0.46 26.32 10.16
CA THR A 371 -0.32 26.08 11.40
C THR A 371 -0.49 27.30 12.31
N ALA A 372 0.28 28.37 12.11
CA ALA A 372 0.12 29.65 12.79
C ALA A 372 -0.99 30.55 12.18
N SER A 373 -1.48 30.22 10.98
CA SER A 373 -2.66 30.86 10.41
C SER A 373 -3.93 30.28 11.04
N PRO A 374 -4.99 31.09 11.24
CA PRO A 374 -6.24 30.57 11.78
C PRO A 374 -6.82 29.47 10.87
N PRO A 375 -7.39 28.39 11.44
CA PRO A 375 -8.14 27.40 10.68
C PRO A 375 -9.38 28.06 10.08
N ILE A 376 -9.69 27.76 8.81
CA ILE A 376 -10.89 28.26 8.16
C ILE A 376 -11.60 27.09 7.47
N PRO A 377 -12.91 26.88 7.72
CA PRO A 377 -13.71 26.00 6.87
C PRO A 377 -13.91 26.67 5.51
N TRP A 378 -13.40 26.04 4.46
CA TRP A 378 -13.70 26.43 3.07
C TRP A 378 -14.65 25.40 2.46
N CYS A 379 -15.45 25.83 1.49
CA CYS A 379 -15.98 24.94 0.47
C CYS A 379 -15.12 25.16 -0.77
N LEU A 380 -14.40 24.14 -1.20
CA LEU A 380 -13.54 24.19 -2.39
C LEU A 380 -14.17 23.39 -3.52
N GLY A 381 -13.96 23.85 -4.76
CA GLY A 381 -14.29 23.07 -5.93
C GLY A 381 -13.46 21.78 -5.98
N TRP A 382 -14.14 20.64 -6.11
CA TRP A 382 -13.56 19.30 -6.11
C TRP A 382 -13.93 18.55 -7.40
N THR A 383 -12.93 18.08 -8.13
CA THR A 383 -13.12 17.25 -9.34
C THR A 383 -12.47 15.89 -9.13
N ALA A 384 -13.26 14.81 -9.06
CA ALA A 384 -12.75 13.45 -8.86
C ALA A 384 -13.51 12.35 -9.62
N SER A 385 -14.40 12.71 -10.55
CA SER A 385 -15.05 11.77 -11.46
C SER A 385 -14.13 11.47 -12.65
N CYS A 386 -14.00 10.20 -13.04
CA CYS A 386 -13.27 9.78 -14.23
C CYS A 386 -14.11 8.80 -15.08
N PRO A 387 -15.28 9.24 -15.59
CA PRO A 387 -16.18 8.39 -16.36
C PRO A 387 -15.45 7.79 -17.56
N PRO A 388 -15.74 6.52 -17.92
CA PRO A 388 -15.11 5.89 -19.07
C PRO A 388 -15.47 6.65 -20.34
N SER A 389 -14.45 7.20 -21.01
CA SER A 389 -14.63 7.89 -22.28
C SER A 389 -15.06 6.88 -23.34
N ARG A 390 -16.29 7.00 -23.82
CA ARG A 390 -16.64 6.40 -25.11
C ARG A 390 -15.83 7.15 -26.15
N LEU A 391 -14.79 6.52 -26.70
CA LEU A 391 -14.27 6.95 -27.99
C LEU A 391 -15.47 7.02 -28.95
N PRO A 392 -15.66 8.12 -29.68
CA PRO A 392 -16.73 8.17 -30.68
C PRO A 392 -16.52 7.00 -31.63
N SER A 393 -17.60 6.29 -31.96
CA SER A 393 -17.57 5.24 -32.97
C SER A 393 -16.84 5.79 -34.20
N PRO A 394 -15.91 5.04 -34.82
CA PRO A 394 -15.35 5.48 -36.09
C PRO A 394 -16.53 5.77 -37.03
N PRO A 395 -16.50 6.90 -37.78
CA PRO A 395 -17.60 7.26 -38.65
C PRO A 395 -17.87 6.06 -39.58
N PRO A 396 -19.15 5.73 -39.86
CA PRO A 396 -19.47 4.59 -40.68
C PRO A 396 -18.71 4.71 -42.00
N THR A 397 -17.84 3.73 -42.27
CA THR A 397 -17.07 3.71 -43.49
C THR A 397 -18.06 3.65 -44.65
N SER A 398 -18.22 4.78 -45.33
CA SER A 398 -18.92 4.83 -46.61
C SER A 398 -18.09 4.01 -47.60
N SER A 399 -18.42 2.73 -47.71
CA SER A 399 -17.85 1.85 -48.73
C SER A 399 -17.98 2.56 -50.07
N PRO A 400 -16.87 2.92 -50.74
CA PRO A 400 -16.96 3.44 -52.09
C PRO A 400 -17.66 2.38 -52.92
N LYS A 401 -18.69 2.76 -53.69
CA LYS A 401 -19.25 1.86 -54.69
C LYS A 401 -18.11 1.50 -55.64
N LEU A 402 -17.64 0.25 -55.55
CA LEU A 402 -16.62 -0.30 -56.44
C LEU A 402 -17.20 -0.35 -57.85
N GLY A 403 -16.96 0.71 -58.62
CA GLY A 403 -17.10 0.71 -60.06
C GLY A 403 -16.15 -0.33 -60.63
N THR A 404 -16.65 -1.14 -61.56
CA THR A 404 -15.89 -2.21 -62.20
C THR A 404 -14.81 -1.65 -63.11
N SER A 405 -13.55 -1.72 -62.70
CA SER A 405 -12.41 -1.75 -63.61
C SER A 405 -11.31 -2.69 -63.08
N SER A 406 -10.45 -3.15 -63.98
CA SER A 406 -9.80 -4.46 -63.87
C SER A 406 -8.35 -4.45 -63.41
N SER A 407 -7.96 -5.57 -62.76
CA SER A 407 -6.60 -6.12 -62.62
C SER A 407 -5.69 -5.58 -61.50
N PRO A 408 -4.74 -6.39 -61.00
CA PRO A 408 -4.82 -7.84 -60.74
C PRO A 408 -4.57 -8.18 -59.25
N GLY A 409 -5.07 -9.35 -58.81
CA GLY A 409 -5.08 -9.73 -57.40
C GLY A 409 -3.72 -10.11 -56.81
N TRP A 410 -3.54 -9.82 -55.53
CA TRP A 410 -2.46 -10.38 -54.69
C TRP A 410 -3.02 -11.41 -53.72
N ASN A 411 -2.38 -12.59 -53.73
CA ASN A 411 -2.89 -13.80 -53.10
C ASN A 411 -2.45 -13.87 -51.62
N TRP A 412 -3.37 -14.17 -50.70
CA TRP A 412 -3.04 -14.37 -49.29
C TRP A 412 -2.55 -15.79 -49.04
N THR A 413 -1.23 -15.99 -48.91
CA THR A 413 -0.68 -17.26 -48.40
C THR A 413 0.66 -17.04 -47.70
N ALA A 414 0.95 -17.88 -46.70
CA ALA A 414 2.25 -18.06 -46.03
C ALA A 414 2.72 -16.99 -45.01
N CYS A 415 2.05 -16.93 -43.85
CA CYS A 415 2.75 -16.64 -42.59
C CYS A 415 3.38 -17.92 -42.02
N ARG A 416 4.59 -18.29 -42.48
CA ARG A 416 5.49 -19.21 -41.76
C ARG A 416 6.95 -18.81 -41.94
N SER A 417 7.69 -18.93 -40.83
CA SER A 417 9.14 -19.08 -40.69
C SER A 417 10.11 -17.94 -41.09
N ASN A 418 10.91 -17.56 -40.08
CA ASN A 418 12.35 -17.30 -40.08
C ASN A 418 12.93 -15.87 -40.14
N ALA A 419 13.70 -15.61 -39.07
CA ALA A 419 15.01 -14.95 -39.03
C ALA A 419 15.14 -13.49 -39.49
N CYS A 420 15.25 -12.59 -38.51
CA CYS A 420 15.81 -11.25 -38.71
C CYS A 420 17.35 -11.29 -38.71
N LEU A 421 17.97 -10.80 -39.80
CA LEU A 421 19.36 -10.33 -39.84
C LEU A 421 19.34 -8.82 -40.15
N PRO A 422 20.20 -8.00 -39.51
CA PRO A 422 20.21 -6.55 -39.74
C PRO A 422 21.11 -6.15 -40.92
N ILE A 423 20.70 -5.13 -41.66
CA ILE A 423 21.46 -4.52 -42.77
C ILE A 423 22.08 -3.19 -42.30
N LEU A 424 23.36 -2.98 -42.63
CA LEU A 424 24.12 -1.74 -42.38
C LEU A 424 24.01 -0.75 -43.57
N PRO A 425 24.05 0.57 -43.34
CA PRO A 425 24.29 1.56 -44.39
C PRO A 425 25.77 2.04 -44.44
N SER A 426 26.24 2.34 -45.66
CA SER A 426 27.61 2.78 -45.99
C SER A 426 27.78 4.32 -46.01
N PRO A 427 29.03 4.87 -46.04
CA PRO A 427 29.32 6.26 -45.64
C PRO A 427 29.59 7.25 -46.80
N LEU A 428 29.67 8.56 -46.46
CA LEU A 428 30.12 9.67 -47.33
C LEU A 428 31.02 10.67 -46.53
N PRO A 429 31.79 11.57 -47.19
CA PRO A 429 33.19 11.88 -46.81
C PRO A 429 33.42 13.17 -45.97
N PRO A 430 34.67 13.43 -45.50
CA PRO A 430 35.01 14.52 -44.58
C PRO A 430 35.64 15.77 -45.25
N ASN A 431 35.32 16.96 -44.73
CA ASN A 431 36.24 18.08 -44.40
C ASN A 431 35.49 19.42 -44.27
N ALA A 432 35.58 20.07 -43.10
CA ALA A 432 35.64 21.54 -42.88
C ALA A 432 35.43 21.89 -41.40
N SER A 433 36.31 22.71 -40.82
CA SER A 433 36.18 23.21 -39.44
C SER A 433 35.21 24.40 -39.35
N PRO A 434 34.34 24.50 -38.31
CA PRO A 434 33.54 25.69 -38.05
C PRO A 434 34.30 26.76 -37.20
N PRO A 435 33.95 28.06 -37.31
CA PRO A 435 34.73 29.16 -36.75
C PRO A 435 34.32 29.61 -35.33
N THR A 436 35.23 30.31 -34.66
CA THR A 436 35.00 31.06 -33.40
C THR A 436 34.23 32.37 -33.62
N PRO A 437 33.23 32.72 -32.79
CA PRO A 437 32.67 34.07 -32.72
C PRO A 437 33.45 34.98 -31.73
N PRO A 438 33.43 36.32 -31.89
CA PRO A 438 34.40 37.22 -31.25
C PRO A 438 33.93 37.86 -29.93
N CYS A 439 34.89 38.20 -29.07
CA CYS A 439 34.69 39.17 -27.99
C CYS A 439 34.95 40.61 -28.48
N ARG A 440 34.07 41.56 -28.14
CA ARG A 440 34.44 42.97 -27.96
C ARG A 440 33.77 43.57 -26.72
N ASN A 441 34.61 44.08 -25.83
CA ASN A 441 34.30 44.99 -24.71
C ASN A 441 34.18 46.44 -25.28
N PRO A 442 33.93 47.55 -24.52
CA PRO A 442 34.19 47.71 -23.07
C PRO A 442 33.15 48.51 -22.24
N SER A 443 33.27 48.48 -20.91
CA SER A 443 33.58 49.73 -20.16
C SER A 443 33.93 49.53 -18.67
N ARG A 444 34.94 50.32 -18.25
CA ARG A 444 35.37 50.72 -16.90
C ARG A 444 36.01 49.67 -15.97
N ALA A 445 37.22 50.03 -15.56
CA ALA A 445 38.10 49.32 -14.65
C ALA A 445 38.00 49.85 -13.21
N ALA A 446 38.39 49.01 -12.25
CA ALA A 446 38.98 49.45 -10.99
C ALA A 446 40.03 48.41 -10.55
N THR A 447 41.12 48.87 -9.94
CA THR A 447 42.32 48.11 -9.59
C THR A 447 42.21 47.38 -8.26
N CYS A 448 42.99 46.31 -8.08
CA CYS A 448 43.35 45.76 -6.76
C CYS A 448 44.86 45.50 -6.72
N THR A 449 45.56 46.20 -5.82
CA THR A 449 46.96 45.96 -5.45
C THR A 449 47.04 45.08 -4.20
N ALA A 450 48.19 44.43 -3.99
CA ALA A 450 48.39 43.43 -2.93
C ALA A 450 49.20 43.97 -1.73
N ALA A 451 48.80 43.58 -0.52
CA ALA A 451 49.52 43.54 0.76
C ALA A 451 48.50 43.14 1.87
N SER A 452 48.80 42.53 3.01
CA SER A 452 49.96 41.80 3.53
C SER A 452 49.50 40.96 4.75
N ALA A 453 50.29 39.97 5.19
CA ALA A 453 50.07 39.17 6.43
C ALA A 453 51.19 39.50 7.45
N PRO A 454 51.30 38.90 8.67
CA PRO A 454 50.51 37.84 9.35
C PRO A 454 49.96 38.40 10.71
N PRO A 455 49.91 37.75 11.92
CA PRO A 455 50.18 36.35 12.32
C PRO A 455 49.27 35.73 13.44
N ARG A 456 49.62 34.48 13.81
CA ARG A 456 49.32 33.68 15.03
C ARG A 456 47.96 32.98 15.20
N THR A 457 48.04 31.68 14.94
CA THR A 457 47.23 30.50 15.36
C THR A 457 47.37 30.23 16.89
N PRO A 458 46.62 29.29 17.56
CA PRO A 458 46.26 27.99 16.98
C PRO A 458 45.06 27.11 17.48
N TRP A 459 44.88 25.99 16.75
CA TRP A 459 44.15 24.73 17.03
C TRP A 459 42.63 24.74 17.32
N CYS A 460 41.85 24.25 16.35
CA CYS A 460 41.14 22.95 16.50
C CYS A 460 40.64 22.41 15.14
N THR A 461 40.57 21.09 14.99
CA THR A 461 40.44 20.39 13.70
C THR A 461 39.12 19.62 13.52
N ARG A 462 38.44 19.74 12.35
CA ARG A 462 37.94 18.62 11.51
C ARG A 462 37.23 19.10 10.21
N PRO A 463 37.00 18.23 9.20
CA PRO A 463 36.76 18.63 7.81
C PRO A 463 35.32 18.41 7.28
N SER A 464 34.98 19.04 6.16
CA SER A 464 34.25 18.45 5.01
C SER A 464 34.20 19.42 3.81
N PRO A 465 34.30 18.93 2.55
CA PRO A 465 34.10 19.76 1.36
C PRO A 465 32.61 19.94 1.05
N ALA A 466 32.22 21.14 0.61
CA ALA A 466 30.84 21.44 0.21
C ALA A 466 30.47 20.79 -1.14
N MET A 467 29.28 20.20 -1.23
CA MET A 467 28.64 19.89 -2.52
C MET A 467 27.61 20.97 -2.86
N CYS A 468 27.67 21.49 -4.08
CA CYS A 468 26.78 22.53 -4.57
C CYS A 468 25.34 22.02 -4.75
N ALA A 469 24.36 22.83 -4.36
CA ALA A 469 22.95 22.58 -4.61
C ALA A 469 22.60 22.80 -6.10
N TYR A 470 21.82 21.89 -6.68
CA TYR A 470 21.19 22.07 -7.99
C TYR A 470 19.76 22.64 -7.82
N PRO A 471 19.39 23.70 -8.56
CA PRO A 471 18.03 24.23 -8.55
C PRO A 471 17.07 23.43 -9.44
N TRP A 472 15.78 23.65 -9.20
CA TRP A 472 14.63 22.95 -9.77
C TRP A 472 14.51 23.10 -11.29
N ALA A 473 14.02 22.06 -11.96
CA ALA A 473 13.64 22.09 -13.37
C ALA A 473 12.16 21.70 -13.55
N THR A 474 11.45 22.49 -14.36
CA THR A 474 10.07 22.24 -14.82
C THR A 474 10.00 21.02 -15.77
N PRO A 475 8.81 20.40 -15.95
CA PRO A 475 8.71 19.15 -16.68
C PRO A 475 8.94 19.35 -18.20
N PRO A 476 9.85 18.59 -18.84
CA PRO A 476 10.04 18.67 -20.28
C PRO A 476 8.95 17.91 -21.03
N THR A 477 8.34 18.58 -22.00
CA THR A 477 7.49 17.97 -23.02
C THR A 477 8.31 17.05 -23.94
N ALA A 478 7.72 15.90 -24.30
CA ALA A 478 8.12 15.02 -25.41
C ALA A 478 9.63 14.68 -25.58
N TRP A 479 10.11 13.64 -24.88
CA TRP A 479 11.43 13.05 -25.19
C TRP A 479 11.34 11.98 -26.29
N ARG A 480 12.04 12.25 -27.41
CA ARG A 480 12.33 11.24 -28.44
C ARG A 480 13.34 10.21 -27.94
N TRP A 481 13.18 8.97 -28.39
CA TRP A 481 14.15 7.90 -28.20
C TRP A 481 15.56 8.28 -28.67
N ARG A 482 16.57 7.95 -27.86
CA ARG A 482 17.95 7.77 -28.32
C ARG A 482 18.58 6.62 -27.54
N SER A 483 18.69 5.45 -28.18
CA SER A 483 19.37 4.28 -27.65
C SER A 483 20.88 4.41 -27.82
N SER A 484 21.65 4.26 -26.74
CA SER A 484 23.11 4.11 -26.78
C SER A 484 23.50 2.74 -26.24
N ASN A 485 23.86 1.84 -27.15
CA ASN A 485 24.37 0.50 -26.87
C ASN A 485 25.89 0.49 -27.11
N PRO A 486 26.75 0.18 -26.11
CA PRO A 486 28.18 0.03 -26.34
C PRO A 486 28.52 -1.42 -26.72
N ALA A 487 28.91 -1.64 -27.97
CA ALA A 487 29.47 -2.92 -28.43
C ALA A 487 30.96 -3.06 -28.07
N LEU A 488 31.42 -4.30 -27.96
CA LEU A 488 32.76 -4.68 -27.49
C LEU A 488 33.93 -4.24 -28.39
N ARG A 489 35.13 -4.20 -27.80
CA ARG A 489 36.39 -4.59 -28.45
C ARG A 489 37.06 -5.74 -27.69
N THR A 490 37.88 -6.50 -28.41
CA THR A 490 38.31 -7.87 -28.12
C THR A 490 39.81 -8.01 -27.81
N ALA A 491 40.15 -8.94 -26.92
CA ALA A 491 41.36 -9.80 -26.85
C ALA A 491 41.48 -10.34 -25.41
N SER A 492 41.83 -11.59 -25.11
CA SER A 492 42.17 -12.77 -25.93
C SER A 492 41.92 -14.06 -25.14
N SER A 493 41.92 -15.22 -25.79
CA SER A 493 41.91 -16.56 -25.17
C SER A 493 43.00 -17.42 -25.81
N PRO A 494 43.41 -18.55 -25.20
CA PRO A 494 42.85 -19.83 -25.68
C PRO A 494 42.69 -20.94 -24.62
N GLY A 495 42.01 -22.03 -24.99
CA GLY A 495 41.75 -23.24 -24.20
C GLY A 495 40.24 -23.51 -24.07
N ALA A 496 39.57 -24.18 -25.01
CA ALA A 496 39.62 -25.63 -25.31
C ALA A 496 39.29 -26.50 -24.07
N SER A 497 38.34 -27.45 -24.08
CA SER A 497 37.57 -28.03 -25.21
C SER A 497 36.33 -28.83 -24.77
N SER A 498 35.42 -29.04 -25.75
CA SER A 498 34.52 -30.21 -25.92
C SER A 498 33.47 -30.59 -24.85
N ILE A 499 32.20 -30.48 -25.26
CA ILE A 499 31.05 -31.31 -24.81
C ILE A 499 30.78 -32.35 -25.93
N PRO A 500 30.39 -33.60 -25.58
CA PRO A 500 29.09 -34.14 -26.03
C PRO A 500 28.34 -34.77 -24.83
N SER A 501 27.07 -34.50 -24.54
CA SER A 501 25.82 -34.62 -25.32
C SER A 501 25.27 -36.06 -25.47
N CYS A 502 23.94 -36.16 -25.43
CA CYS A 502 23.08 -37.33 -25.73
C CYS A 502 22.89 -38.49 -24.72
N SER A 503 21.77 -38.40 -23.99
CA SER A 503 20.53 -39.18 -24.28
C SER A 503 20.05 -40.33 -23.35
N ARG A 504 18.76 -40.21 -23.00
CA ARG A 504 17.68 -41.23 -22.94
C ARG A 504 17.69 -42.40 -21.92
N ARG A 505 16.60 -42.39 -21.14
CA ARG A 505 15.65 -43.48 -20.76
C ARG A 505 15.89 -44.35 -19.53
N ASN A 506 14.91 -44.25 -18.62
CA ASN A 506 14.13 -45.29 -17.95
C ASN A 506 14.80 -46.65 -17.60
N GLY A 507 14.77 -46.98 -16.31
CA GLY A 507 14.91 -48.36 -15.80
C GLY A 507 14.57 -48.42 -14.31
N SER A 508 13.49 -49.12 -13.95
CA SER A 508 13.05 -49.40 -12.58
C SER A 508 13.50 -50.81 -12.12
N ALA A 509 13.13 -51.20 -10.88
CA ALA A 509 13.35 -52.49 -10.18
C ALA A 509 14.72 -52.61 -9.46
N THR A 510 14.79 -52.49 -8.13
CA THR A 510 14.48 -53.50 -7.07
C THR A 510 15.31 -54.78 -7.12
N THR A 511 16.11 -55.04 -6.07
CA THR A 511 15.98 -56.24 -5.20
C THR A 511 16.94 -56.16 -4.00
N SER A 512 16.60 -56.89 -2.94
CA SER A 512 17.32 -56.99 -1.66
C SER A 512 18.29 -58.18 -1.61
N SER A 513 19.34 -58.10 -0.78
CA SER A 513 19.82 -59.28 -0.03
C SER A 513 20.45 -58.87 1.31
N ARG A 514 20.58 -59.84 2.22
CA ARG A 514 20.71 -59.65 3.68
C ARG A 514 21.74 -60.64 4.22
N THR A 515 22.76 -60.19 4.97
CA THR A 515 23.60 -61.09 5.81
C THR A 515 24.22 -60.36 7.02
N SER A 516 24.15 -61.03 8.17
CA SER A 516 24.80 -60.75 9.47
C SER A 516 24.71 -62.08 10.29
N PRO A 517 25.25 -62.24 11.52
CA PRO A 517 26.19 -61.46 12.34
C PRO A 517 27.43 -62.35 12.72
N PRO A 518 28.11 -62.29 13.91
CA PRO A 518 27.52 -62.64 15.24
C PRO A 518 28.07 -61.94 16.54
N THR A 519 27.23 -61.88 17.60
CA THR A 519 27.52 -62.00 19.08
C THR A 519 28.57 -61.10 19.82
N SER A 520 28.48 -60.74 21.12
CA SER A 520 27.67 -61.18 22.30
C SER A 520 27.56 -60.10 23.43
N TRP A 521 26.67 -60.34 24.41
CA TRP A 521 26.36 -59.59 25.67
C TRP A 521 27.10 -60.20 26.90
N PRO A 522 27.10 -59.67 28.16
CA PRO A 522 26.06 -58.95 28.95
C PRO A 522 26.56 -57.62 29.64
N ALA A 523 25.98 -56.97 30.67
CA ALA A 523 24.93 -57.28 31.67
C ALA A 523 24.19 -56.02 32.22
N THR A 524 23.54 -56.09 33.42
CA THR A 524 22.88 -54.97 34.14
C THR A 524 23.07 -55.10 35.68
N PRO A 525 22.78 -54.06 36.50
CA PRO A 525 21.47 -54.00 37.18
C PRO A 525 20.85 -52.59 37.32
N ARG A 526 19.68 -52.51 37.99
CA ARG A 526 18.74 -51.37 38.02
C ARG A 526 18.85 -50.47 39.27
N CYS A 527 18.57 -49.17 39.08
CA CYS A 527 17.84 -48.23 39.95
C CYS A 527 17.21 -47.19 39.00
N GLY A 528 16.00 -46.66 39.09
CA GLY A 528 15.06 -46.46 40.20
C GLY A 528 14.46 -45.05 39.99
N LYS A 529 13.27 -44.94 39.38
CA LYS A 529 12.58 -43.65 39.15
C LYS A 529 11.23 -43.61 39.88
N PRO A 530 10.83 -42.47 40.48
CA PRO A 530 9.64 -42.40 41.32
C PRO A 530 8.33 -42.35 40.53
N TRP A 531 7.29 -42.88 41.18
CA TRP A 531 5.90 -42.96 40.71
C TRP A 531 5.16 -41.63 40.92
N LYS A 532 4.23 -41.26 40.04
CA LYS A 532 3.34 -40.09 40.21
C LYS A 532 1.92 -40.57 40.53
N PRO A 533 1.22 -39.99 41.53
CA PRO A 533 -0.13 -40.39 41.89
C PRO A 533 -1.20 -39.82 40.93
N PRO A 534 -2.37 -40.47 40.78
CA PRO A 534 -3.50 -39.98 39.99
C PRO A 534 -4.28 -38.85 40.70
N LYS A 535 -5.01 -38.04 39.91
CA LYS A 535 -5.86 -36.93 40.41
C LYS A 535 -7.16 -37.46 41.04
N PRO A 536 -7.70 -36.79 42.09
CA PRO A 536 -9.00 -37.11 42.67
C PRO A 536 -10.18 -36.61 41.80
N PRO A 537 -11.38 -37.21 41.92
CA PRO A 537 -12.58 -36.82 41.17
C PRO A 537 -13.27 -35.57 41.72
N ILE A 538 -14.05 -34.92 40.86
CA ILE A 538 -14.79 -33.66 41.13
C ILE A 538 -16.21 -34.01 41.65
N PRO A 539 -16.71 -33.37 42.73
CA PRO A 539 -18.07 -33.61 43.24
C PRO A 539 -19.16 -32.83 42.47
N PRO A 540 -20.41 -33.34 42.39
CA PRO A 540 -21.53 -32.66 41.73
C PRO A 540 -22.28 -31.70 42.67
N TRP A 541 -22.73 -30.55 42.14
CA TRP A 541 -23.66 -29.61 42.78
C TRP A 541 -24.69 -29.07 41.76
N PRO A 542 -25.86 -28.54 42.18
CA PRO A 542 -27.14 -28.96 41.60
C PRO A 542 -27.79 -28.01 40.58
N THR A 543 -28.77 -28.56 39.87
CA THR A 543 -29.76 -27.82 39.08
C THR A 543 -30.80 -27.09 39.95
N MET A 544 -31.01 -25.79 39.71
CA MET A 544 -32.36 -25.21 39.61
C MET A 544 -32.38 -23.81 38.96
N LEU A 545 -33.27 -23.67 37.96
CA LEU A 545 -34.15 -22.52 37.63
C LEU A 545 -33.67 -21.06 37.79
N GLY A 546 -33.90 -20.26 36.74
CA GLY A 546 -34.03 -18.79 36.85
C GLY A 546 -33.68 -18.03 35.58
N ALA A 547 -34.68 -17.58 34.81
CA ALA A 547 -34.48 -16.78 33.60
C ALA A 547 -34.26 -15.28 33.93
N SER A 548 -33.55 -14.55 33.05
CA SER A 548 -33.84 -13.15 32.69
C SER A 548 -32.96 -12.68 31.52
N SER A 549 -33.50 -12.72 30.32
CA SER A 549 -32.94 -12.01 29.17
C SER A 549 -33.41 -10.55 29.18
N ILE A 550 -32.48 -9.58 29.23
CA ILE A 550 -32.80 -8.16 29.03
C ILE A 550 -32.03 -7.66 27.81
N GLY A 551 -32.74 -7.55 26.68
CA GLY A 551 -32.33 -6.66 25.60
C GLY A 551 -32.97 -5.29 25.81
N PHE A 552 -32.32 -4.23 25.33
CA PHE A 552 -32.96 -2.92 25.19
C PHE A 552 -32.76 -2.36 23.79
N THR A 553 -33.90 -2.03 23.18
CA THR A 553 -34.03 -1.48 21.84
C THR A 553 -33.91 0.04 21.82
N SER A 554 -33.64 0.56 20.63
CA SER A 554 -33.75 1.98 20.24
C SER A 554 -35.04 2.66 20.69
N ALA A 555 -34.97 3.95 20.99
CA ALA A 555 -36.13 4.82 21.17
C ALA A 555 -36.01 6.11 20.33
N HIS A 556 -36.99 6.33 19.44
CA HIS A 556 -37.39 7.64 18.93
C HIS A 556 -38.89 7.82 19.23
N PRO A 557 -39.37 9.04 19.57
CA PRO A 557 -40.75 9.25 20.00
C PRO A 557 -41.73 9.40 18.84
N THR A 558 -42.96 8.94 19.06
CA THR A 558 -44.10 8.97 18.12
C THR A 558 -44.97 10.23 18.26
N SER A 559 -45.67 10.61 17.20
CA SER A 559 -46.93 11.38 17.30
C SER A 559 -48.00 10.90 16.30
N ASN A 560 -49.25 10.90 16.76
CA ASN A 560 -50.42 10.26 16.13
C ASN A 560 -50.94 10.95 14.85
N ARG A 561 -51.54 10.17 13.91
CA ARG A 561 -53.03 10.13 13.72
C ARG A 561 -53.55 9.21 12.59
N ALA A 562 -54.74 8.65 12.86
CA ALA A 562 -55.88 8.38 11.96
C ALA A 562 -55.82 7.30 10.85
N ILE A 563 -56.38 6.13 11.18
CA ILE A 563 -57.56 5.46 10.55
C ILE A 563 -57.82 5.70 9.04
N GLY A 564 -57.91 4.61 8.26
CA GLY A 564 -58.55 4.65 6.93
C GLY A 564 -58.60 3.34 6.11
N GLY A 565 -59.69 2.57 6.24
CA GLY A 565 -60.33 1.85 5.12
C GLY A 565 -59.72 0.55 4.56
N CYS A 566 -60.37 -0.58 4.81
CA CYS A 566 -60.24 -1.79 3.99
C CYS A 566 -61.02 -1.66 2.67
N ARG A 567 -60.51 -2.25 1.57
CA ARG A 567 -61.31 -2.86 0.49
C ARG A 567 -60.47 -3.86 -0.31
N CYS A 568 -60.96 -5.08 -0.45
CA CYS A 568 -60.50 -6.08 -1.42
C CYS A 568 -61.68 -6.49 -2.30
N SER A 569 -61.46 -6.72 -3.59
CA SER A 569 -62.25 -7.63 -4.43
C SER A 569 -61.53 -7.92 -5.76
N PRO A 570 -61.82 -9.05 -6.43
CA PRO A 570 -60.77 -9.79 -7.13
C PRO A 570 -61.03 -10.16 -8.60
N SER A 571 -59.97 -10.57 -9.29
CA SER A 571 -59.93 -11.55 -10.41
C SER A 571 -58.43 -11.88 -10.56
N GLY A 572 -57.97 -13.14 -10.54
CA GLY A 572 -58.18 -14.17 -11.56
C GLY A 572 -57.12 -13.97 -12.67
N SER A 573 -56.19 -14.88 -12.96
CA SER A 573 -56.12 -16.32 -12.68
C SER A 573 -54.68 -16.88 -12.75
N ASP A 574 -54.43 -17.94 -11.97
CA ASP A 574 -53.52 -19.08 -12.20
C ASP A 574 -51.98 -18.90 -12.11
N GLN A 575 -51.32 -19.52 -11.11
CA GLN A 575 -50.72 -20.87 -11.07
C GLN A 575 -49.39 -20.98 -11.86
N ALA A 576 -48.30 -21.59 -11.36
CA ALA A 576 -48.10 -22.40 -10.15
C ALA A 576 -46.69 -22.24 -9.54
N CYS A 577 -46.55 -22.59 -8.26
CA CYS A 577 -45.26 -22.75 -7.58
C CYS A 577 -44.78 -24.21 -7.63
N HIS A 578 -43.49 -24.45 -7.86
CA HIS A 578 -42.73 -25.57 -7.29
C HIS A 578 -41.29 -25.07 -7.04
N LEU A 579 -40.83 -24.91 -5.79
CA LEU A 579 -40.45 -25.89 -4.76
C LEU A 579 -38.93 -26.12 -4.76
N CYS A 580 -38.29 -25.78 -3.63
CA CYS A 580 -36.87 -25.96 -3.39
C CYS A 580 -36.52 -27.41 -3.03
N THR A 581 -35.29 -27.79 -3.37
CA THR A 581 -34.40 -28.62 -2.54
C THR A 581 -32.99 -28.03 -2.64
#